data_AF-A0A6D1PK58-F1
#
_entry.id   AF-A0A6D1PK58-F1
#
_cell.length_a   1.000
_cell.length_b   1.000
_cell.length_c   1.000
_cell.angle_alpha   90.00
_cell.angle_beta   90.00
_cell.angle_gamma   90.00
#
_symmetry.space_group_name_H-M   'P 1'
#
loop_
_entity.id
_entity.type
_entity.pdbx_description
1 polymer ?
#
loop_
_entity_poly.entity_id
_entity_poly.type
_entity_poly.pdbx_seq_one_letter_code
_entity_poly.pdbx_strand_id
1 'polypeptide(L)'
;SLASLARQKHPACQIVLAADRDLNGAGQTKAAAAADACEGVVALPPVFGDWNDAFVQKGEEATRKAIYDAIRPPADSPFTTMSEAEFTAMSTSEKAMRVHEHYGEALAVDANGQLLSRYEAGIWKIIPPSDFARDVAGLFQRLRAPFSSGKIASVVETLKLIIPQQDA
;
A
#
# COMPACT_ATOMS: atom_id res chain seq x y z
N SER A 1 25.97 -3.76 -9.32
CA SER A 1 24.91 -4.50 -10.06
C SER A 1 24.55 -3.71 -11.33
N LEU A 2 23.69 -4.26 -12.21
CA LEU A 2 23.19 -3.51 -13.37
C LEU A 2 22.47 -2.21 -12.94
N ALA A 3 21.72 -2.25 -11.84
CA ALA A 3 21.02 -1.11 -11.29
C ALA A 3 21.97 0.03 -10.88
N SER A 4 23.08 -0.28 -10.20
CA SER A 4 24.09 0.73 -9.84
C SER A 4 24.76 1.34 -11.06
N LEU A 5 24.99 0.55 -12.12
CA LEU A 5 25.54 1.05 -13.38
C LEU A 5 24.54 2.00 -14.08
N ALA A 6 23.24 1.68 -14.06
CA ALA A 6 22.20 2.54 -14.59
C ALA A 6 22.18 3.90 -13.87
N ARG A 7 22.25 3.90 -12.53
CA ARG A 7 22.37 5.15 -11.73
C ARG A 7 23.64 5.93 -12.07
N GLN A 8 24.79 5.25 -12.21
CA GLN A 8 26.04 5.91 -12.57
C GLN A 8 25.96 6.61 -13.93
N LYS A 9 25.31 5.99 -14.93
CA LYS A 9 25.14 6.58 -16.27
C LYS A 9 24.07 7.67 -16.33
N HIS A 10 23.04 7.57 -15.50
CA HIS A 10 21.88 8.46 -15.51
C HIS A 10 21.59 9.02 -14.11
N PRO A 11 22.51 9.83 -13.54
CA PRO A 11 22.43 10.27 -12.15
C PRO A 11 21.19 11.12 -11.86
N ALA A 12 20.72 11.91 -12.82
CA ALA A 12 19.57 12.80 -12.67
C ALA A 12 18.22 12.18 -13.05
N CYS A 13 18.19 10.96 -13.59
CA CYS A 13 16.95 10.33 -14.05
C CYS A 13 16.26 9.60 -12.89
N GLN A 14 14.92 9.60 -12.88
CA GLN A 14 14.16 8.67 -12.06
C GLN A 14 14.28 7.27 -12.68
N ILE A 15 14.65 6.27 -11.86
CA ILE A 15 14.78 4.87 -12.30
C ILE A 15 13.59 4.10 -11.75
N VAL A 16 12.85 3.46 -12.63
CA VAL A 16 11.70 2.61 -12.28
C VAL A 16 12.06 1.17 -12.59
N LEU A 17 11.91 0.30 -11.60
CA LEU A 17 12.10 -1.14 -11.72
C LEU A 17 10.74 -1.80 -11.82
N ALA A 18 10.30 -2.04 -13.04
CA ALA A 18 9.10 -2.81 -13.33
C ALA A 18 9.40 -4.30 -13.07
N ALA A 19 8.90 -4.82 -11.96
CA ALA A 19 9.17 -6.19 -11.52
C ALA A 19 7.91 -7.05 -11.56
N ASP A 20 8.10 -8.37 -11.54
CA ASP A 20 7.01 -9.33 -11.52
C ASP A 20 6.35 -9.37 -10.14
N ARG A 21 5.04 -9.56 -10.12
CA ARG A 21 4.26 -9.80 -8.90
C ARG A 21 4.04 -11.30 -8.74
N ASP A 22 5.10 -12.00 -8.38
CA ASP A 22 5.04 -13.44 -8.12
C ASP A 22 4.49 -13.77 -6.71
N LEU A 23 4.01 -15.00 -6.54
CA LEU A 23 3.49 -15.49 -5.25
C LEU A 23 4.62 -15.81 -4.25
N ASN A 24 5.83 -16.08 -4.72
CA ASN A 24 6.95 -16.51 -3.89
C ASN A 24 7.82 -15.34 -3.36
N GLY A 25 7.54 -14.11 -3.78
CA GLY A 25 8.22 -12.89 -3.35
C GLY A 25 9.58 -12.66 -4.02
N ALA A 26 10.02 -13.50 -4.96
CA ALA A 26 11.39 -13.49 -5.46
C ALA A 26 11.65 -12.27 -6.37
N GLY A 27 10.72 -11.97 -7.27
CA GLY A 27 10.77 -10.82 -8.16
C GLY A 27 10.79 -9.51 -7.39
N GLN A 28 9.91 -9.38 -6.40
CA GLN A 28 9.79 -8.21 -5.53
C GLN A 28 11.05 -8.02 -4.68
N THR A 29 11.58 -9.10 -4.10
CA THR A 29 12.80 -9.02 -3.26
C THR A 29 14.01 -8.57 -4.08
N LYS A 30 14.19 -9.12 -5.30
CA LYS A 30 15.28 -8.71 -6.19
C LYS A 30 15.11 -7.27 -6.67
N ALA A 31 13.88 -6.87 -6.98
CA ALA A 31 13.58 -5.51 -7.39
C ALA A 31 13.83 -4.50 -6.27
N ALA A 32 13.46 -4.82 -5.03
CA ALA A 32 13.74 -3.99 -3.87
C ALA A 32 15.26 -3.81 -3.67
N ALA A 33 16.04 -4.90 -3.70
CA ALA A 33 17.49 -4.82 -3.60
C ALA A 33 18.13 -4.00 -4.74
N ALA A 34 17.57 -4.08 -5.95
CA ALA A 34 18.04 -3.30 -7.09
C ALA A 34 17.64 -1.82 -6.98
N ALA A 35 16.44 -1.52 -6.47
CA ALA A 35 15.96 -0.17 -6.19
C ALA A 35 16.85 0.52 -5.16
N ASP A 36 17.18 -0.16 -4.05
CA ASP A 36 18.08 0.35 -3.02
C ASP A 36 19.47 0.67 -3.59
N ALA A 37 19.97 -0.19 -4.48
CA ALA A 37 21.28 -0.04 -5.10
C ALA A 37 21.37 1.08 -6.16
N CYS A 38 20.24 1.65 -6.57
CA CYS A 38 20.18 2.68 -7.60
C CYS A 38 19.29 3.88 -7.24
N GLU A 39 18.82 3.99 -5.99
CA GLU A 39 17.84 5.01 -5.59
C GLU A 39 16.64 5.03 -6.56
N GLY A 40 16.14 3.84 -6.88
CA GLY A 40 15.03 3.62 -7.81
C GLY A 40 13.71 3.38 -7.08
N VAL A 41 12.65 3.25 -7.87
CA VAL A 41 11.31 2.92 -7.39
C VAL A 41 10.85 1.61 -8.01
N VAL A 42 10.31 0.70 -7.22
CA VAL A 42 9.73 -0.56 -7.73
C VAL A 42 8.30 -0.31 -8.17
N ALA A 43 7.96 -0.75 -9.38
CA ALA A 43 6.59 -0.85 -9.85
C ALA A 43 6.22 -2.32 -10.02
N LEU A 44 5.01 -2.70 -9.60
CA LEU A 44 4.48 -4.05 -9.76
C LEU A 44 3.21 -4.03 -10.61
N PRO A 45 2.96 -5.08 -11.40
CA PRO A 45 1.73 -5.19 -12.17
C PRO A 45 0.50 -5.20 -11.24
N PRO A 46 -0.66 -4.67 -11.68
CA PRO A 46 -1.90 -4.67 -10.90
C PRO A 46 -2.55 -6.07 -10.76
N VAL A 47 -1.92 -7.12 -11.27
CA VAL A 47 -2.31 -8.53 -11.15
C VAL A 47 -1.13 -9.35 -10.68
N PHE A 48 -1.36 -10.56 -10.18
CA PHE A 48 -0.29 -11.55 -10.00
C PHE A 48 0.22 -12.01 -11.36
N GLY A 49 1.54 -12.10 -11.52
CA GLY A 49 2.20 -12.38 -12.80
C GLY A 49 3.10 -11.25 -13.26
N ASP A 50 3.29 -11.15 -14.57
CA ASP A 50 4.14 -10.12 -15.18
C ASP A 50 3.33 -8.93 -15.74
N TRP A 51 4.03 -7.95 -16.31
CA TRP A 51 3.40 -6.78 -16.92
C TRP A 51 2.62 -7.09 -18.20
N ASN A 52 2.94 -8.19 -18.88
CA ASN A 52 2.19 -8.64 -20.04
C ASN A 52 0.86 -9.28 -19.62
N ASP A 53 0.84 -10.05 -18.52
CA ASP A 53 -0.40 -10.55 -17.91
C ASP A 53 -1.32 -9.39 -17.52
N ALA A 54 -0.77 -8.35 -16.89
CA ALA A 54 -1.51 -7.13 -16.58
C ALA A 54 -2.11 -6.49 -17.83
N PHE A 55 -1.33 -6.37 -18.90
CA PHE A 55 -1.78 -5.79 -20.15
C PHE A 55 -2.88 -6.61 -20.80
N VAL A 56 -2.73 -7.93 -20.87
CA VAL A 56 -3.71 -8.84 -21.47
C VAL A 56 -5.02 -8.86 -20.68
N GLN A 57 -4.94 -8.87 -19.34
CA GLN A 57 -6.12 -9.00 -18.48
C GLN A 57 -6.84 -7.67 -18.21
N LYS A 58 -6.10 -6.57 -18.04
CA LYS A 58 -6.64 -5.27 -17.60
C LYS A 58 -6.54 -4.18 -18.66
N GLY A 59 -5.82 -4.42 -19.76
CA GLY A 59 -5.63 -3.48 -20.84
C GLY A 59 -4.53 -2.44 -20.58
N GLU A 60 -4.27 -1.63 -21.61
CA GLU A 60 -3.20 -0.63 -21.63
C GLU A 60 -3.35 0.44 -20.54
N GLU A 61 -4.57 0.96 -20.36
CA GLU A 61 -4.83 2.09 -19.46
C GLU A 61 -4.52 1.74 -18.00
N ALA A 62 -5.02 0.58 -17.53
CA ALA A 62 -4.77 0.11 -16.17
C ALA A 62 -3.28 -0.19 -15.92
N THR A 63 -2.61 -0.79 -16.91
CA THR A 63 -1.18 -1.12 -16.85
C THR A 63 -0.34 0.15 -16.78
N ARG A 64 -0.65 1.14 -17.62
CA ARG A 64 -0.02 2.46 -17.60
C ARG A 64 -0.24 3.17 -16.28
N LYS A 65 -1.48 3.15 -15.77
CA LYS A 65 -1.83 3.77 -14.47
C LYS A 65 -1.01 3.17 -13.33
N ALA A 66 -0.82 1.85 -13.29
CA ALA A 66 -0.02 1.19 -12.25
C ALA A 66 1.45 1.67 -12.23
N ILE A 67 2.06 1.90 -13.40
CA ILE A 67 3.42 2.46 -13.48
C ILE A 67 3.44 3.91 -12.96
N TYR A 68 2.47 4.73 -13.35
CA TYR A 68 2.39 6.13 -12.91
C TYR A 68 2.13 6.26 -11.42
N ASP A 69 1.28 5.41 -10.85
CA ASP A 69 0.98 5.39 -9.43
C ASP A 69 2.23 5.01 -8.62
N ALA A 70 3.06 4.09 -9.12
CA ALA A 70 4.31 3.71 -8.45
C ALA A 70 5.30 4.88 -8.36
N ILE A 71 5.39 5.74 -9.39
CA ILE A 71 6.33 6.88 -9.40
C ILE A 71 5.77 8.15 -8.78
N ARG A 72 4.47 8.18 -8.49
CA ARG A 72 3.83 9.31 -7.85
C ARG A 72 4.41 9.45 -6.44
N PRO A 73 4.79 10.66 -6.00
CA PRO A 73 5.11 10.88 -4.59
C PRO A 73 3.97 10.33 -3.74
N PRO A 74 4.25 9.61 -2.63
CA PRO A 74 3.22 9.19 -1.72
C PRO A 74 2.38 10.41 -1.36
N ALA A 75 1.06 10.31 -1.54
CA ALA A 75 0.19 11.38 -1.08
C ALA A 75 0.42 11.56 0.42
N ASP A 76 0.44 12.82 0.89
CA ASP A 76 0.51 13.08 2.31
C ASP A 76 -0.64 12.35 3.01
N SER A 77 -0.32 11.72 4.15
CA SER A 77 -1.32 11.03 4.96
C SER A 77 -2.48 11.98 5.25
N PRO A 78 -3.75 11.55 5.12
CA PRO A 78 -4.86 12.42 5.48
C PRO A 78 -4.79 12.84 6.97
N PHE A 79 -4.12 12.04 7.81
CA PHE A 79 -3.90 12.33 9.23
C PHE A 79 -2.80 13.36 9.50
N THR A 80 -2.11 13.89 8.48
CA THR A 80 -1.20 15.03 8.62
C THR A 80 -1.81 16.35 8.17
N THR A 81 -2.84 16.32 7.33
CA THR A 81 -3.43 17.51 6.70
C THR A 81 -4.82 17.86 7.24
N MET A 82 -5.62 16.88 7.67
CA MET A 82 -6.97 17.14 8.20
C MET A 82 -6.97 17.61 9.66
N SER A 83 -8.04 18.28 10.08
CA SER A 83 -8.24 18.70 11.47
C SER A 83 -8.96 17.66 12.33
N GLU A 84 -8.84 17.80 13.66
CA GLU A 84 -9.57 17.00 14.65
C GLU A 84 -11.09 17.03 14.44
N ALA A 85 -11.63 18.23 14.18
CA ALA A 85 -13.07 18.46 14.07
C ALA A 85 -13.65 17.81 12.81
N GLU A 86 -12.96 17.98 11.68
CA GLU A 86 -13.34 17.32 10.41
C GLU A 86 -13.35 15.80 10.57
N PHE A 87 -12.29 15.24 11.16
CA PHE A 87 -12.21 13.81 11.37
C PHE A 87 -13.28 13.30 12.35
N THR A 88 -13.56 14.04 13.42
CA THR A 88 -14.54 13.61 14.43
C THR A 88 -15.95 13.55 13.85
N ALA A 89 -16.31 14.50 12.98
CA ALA A 89 -17.60 14.59 12.31
C ALA A 89 -17.86 13.48 11.27
N MET A 90 -16.82 12.80 10.78
CA MET A 90 -16.94 11.71 9.81
C MET A 90 -17.68 10.49 10.39
N SER A 91 -18.43 9.82 9.52
CA SER A 91 -18.99 8.50 9.75
C SER A 91 -17.89 7.42 9.86
N THR A 92 -18.28 6.21 10.30
CA THR A 92 -17.34 5.09 10.43
C THR A 92 -16.72 4.68 9.08
N SER A 93 -17.52 4.67 8.00
CA SER A 93 -17.05 4.35 6.66
C SER A 93 -16.09 5.40 6.11
N GLU A 94 -16.37 6.69 6.32
CA GLU A 94 -15.45 7.77 5.93
C GLU A 94 -14.13 7.68 6.70
N LYS A 95 -14.17 7.37 8.01
CA LYS A 95 -12.96 7.13 8.81
C LYS A 95 -12.17 5.93 8.30
N ALA A 96 -12.83 4.84 7.95
CA ALA A 96 -12.18 3.69 7.32
C ALA A 96 -11.52 4.10 5.99
N MET A 97 -12.14 4.98 5.20
CA MET A 97 -11.53 5.56 4.00
C MET A 97 -10.29 6.37 4.25
N ARG A 98 -10.25 7.18 5.30
CA ARG A 98 -9.01 7.87 5.67
C ARG A 98 -7.91 6.91 6.09
N VAL A 99 -8.27 5.82 6.77
CA VAL A 99 -7.30 4.76 7.12
C VAL A 99 -6.80 4.04 5.85
N HIS A 100 -7.68 3.69 4.92
CA HIS A 100 -7.28 3.10 3.64
C HIS A 100 -6.37 4.04 2.84
N GLU A 101 -6.74 5.32 2.68
CA GLU A 101 -5.91 6.33 2.01
C GLU A 101 -4.54 6.48 2.68
N HIS A 102 -4.48 6.38 4.00
CA HIS A 102 -3.21 6.47 4.73
C HIS A 102 -2.26 5.31 4.42
N TYR A 103 -2.77 4.08 4.34
CA TYR A 103 -1.96 2.91 4.02
C TYR A 103 -1.87 2.60 2.53
N GLY A 104 -2.72 3.20 1.70
CA GLY A 104 -2.84 2.95 0.27
C GLY A 104 -3.03 1.48 -0.07
N GLU A 105 -2.31 1.04 -1.09
CA GLU A 105 -2.27 -0.35 -1.59
C GLU A 105 -1.48 -1.31 -0.66
N ALA A 106 -0.99 -0.84 0.48
CA ALA A 106 -0.20 -1.66 1.39
C ALA A 106 -1.06 -2.55 2.31
N LEU A 107 -2.39 -2.51 2.22
CA LEU A 107 -3.29 -3.36 3.00
C LEU A 107 -4.11 -4.29 2.11
N ALA A 108 -4.27 -5.52 2.58
CA ALA A 108 -5.19 -6.48 1.99
C ALA A 108 -5.76 -7.39 3.08
N VAL A 109 -6.90 -8.01 2.82
CA VAL A 109 -7.43 -9.10 3.65
C VAL A 109 -7.13 -10.47 3.03
N ASP A 110 -7.12 -11.53 3.84
CA ASP A 110 -7.11 -12.89 3.32
C ASP A 110 -8.39 -13.22 2.52
N ALA A 111 -8.40 -14.36 1.83
CA ALA A 111 -9.53 -14.81 1.02
C ALA A 111 -10.87 -14.87 1.79
N ASN A 112 -10.85 -15.04 3.12
CA ASN A 112 -12.05 -15.06 3.96
C ASN A 112 -12.44 -13.68 4.51
N GLY A 113 -11.66 -12.63 4.23
CA GLY A 113 -11.90 -11.27 4.71
C GLY A 113 -11.64 -11.07 6.21
N GLN A 114 -10.95 -11.99 6.87
CA GLN A 114 -10.78 -12.02 8.32
C GLN A 114 -9.44 -11.43 8.79
N LEU A 115 -8.36 -11.91 8.18
CA LEU A 115 -6.99 -11.56 8.55
C LEU A 115 -6.52 -10.40 7.69
N LEU A 116 -5.91 -9.42 8.33
CA LEU A 116 -5.37 -8.24 7.67
C LEU A 116 -3.86 -8.43 7.47
N SER A 117 -3.42 -8.25 6.24
CA SER A 117 -2.02 -8.29 5.84
C SER A 117 -1.56 -6.89 5.45
N ARG A 118 -0.31 -6.56 5.80
CA ARG A 118 0.36 -5.35 5.33
C ARG A 118 1.58 -5.69 4.50
N TYR A 119 1.75 -4.97 3.41
CA TYR A 119 2.94 -5.05 2.58
C TYR A 119 4.04 -4.17 3.18
N GLU A 120 5.13 -4.80 3.60
CA GLU A 120 6.29 -4.10 4.16
C GLU A 120 7.57 -4.67 3.57
N ALA A 121 8.47 -3.78 3.12
CA ALA A 121 9.80 -4.15 2.67
C ALA A 121 9.82 -5.31 1.65
N GLY A 122 8.86 -5.31 0.71
CA GLY A 122 8.79 -6.32 -0.34
C GLY A 122 7.92 -7.54 -0.02
N ILE A 123 7.46 -7.72 1.23
CA ILE A 123 6.82 -8.95 1.71
C ILE A 123 5.48 -8.63 2.37
N TRP A 124 4.45 -9.43 2.08
CA TRP A 124 3.18 -9.40 2.81
C TRP A 124 3.30 -10.09 4.16
N LYS A 125 2.88 -9.41 5.23
CA LYS A 125 2.87 -9.95 6.59
C LYS A 125 1.48 -9.82 7.19
N ILE A 126 0.97 -10.91 7.77
CA ILE A 126 -0.25 -10.87 8.57
C ILE A 126 0.01 -10.01 9.81
N ILE A 127 -0.86 -9.03 10.05
CA ILE A 127 -0.83 -8.20 11.26
C ILE A 127 -1.83 -8.77 12.28
N PRO A 128 -1.42 -9.00 13.53
CA PRO A 128 -2.35 -9.33 14.60
C PRO A 128 -3.44 -8.25 14.76
N PRO A 129 -4.72 -8.61 14.96
CA PRO A 129 -5.81 -7.63 15.07
C PRO A 129 -5.58 -6.57 16.16
N SER A 130 -4.95 -6.94 17.28
CA SER A 130 -4.58 -6.02 18.37
C SER A 130 -3.56 -4.97 17.95
N ASP A 131 -2.61 -5.35 17.11
CA ASP A 131 -1.52 -4.49 16.68
C ASP A 131 -2.03 -3.49 15.65
N PHE A 132 -2.84 -3.95 14.69
CA PHE A 132 -3.48 -3.06 13.73
C PHE A 132 -4.47 -2.10 14.41
N ALA A 133 -5.24 -2.56 15.40
CA ALA A 133 -6.10 -1.67 16.18
C ALA A 133 -5.29 -0.59 16.93
N ARG A 134 -4.09 -0.92 17.41
CA ARG A 134 -3.18 0.04 18.05
C ARG A 134 -2.68 1.08 17.05
N ASP A 135 -2.32 0.64 15.84
CA ASP A 135 -1.90 1.54 14.77
C ASP A 135 -3.02 2.52 14.40
N VAL A 136 -4.26 2.04 14.22
CA VAL A 136 -5.43 2.90 13.94
C VAL A 136 -5.70 3.86 15.10
N ALA A 137 -5.57 3.42 16.36
CA ALA A 137 -5.67 4.33 17.51
C ALA A 137 -4.59 5.43 17.48
N GLY A 138 -3.37 5.10 17.04
CA GLY A 138 -2.31 6.08 16.82
C GLY A 138 -2.67 7.16 15.79
N LEU A 139 -3.45 6.81 14.76
CA LEU A 139 -3.95 7.78 13.77
C LEU A 139 -4.97 8.74 14.38
N PHE A 140 -5.88 8.25 15.22
CA PHE A 140 -6.79 9.11 16.00
C PHE A 140 -6.01 10.04 16.92
N GLN A 141 -5.00 9.52 17.62
CA GLN A 141 -4.14 10.32 18.51
C GLN A 141 -3.39 11.42 17.78
N ARG A 142 -2.90 11.17 16.56
CA ARG A 142 -2.21 12.17 15.74
C ARG A 142 -3.09 13.39 15.47
N LEU A 143 -4.38 13.16 15.25
CA LEU A 143 -5.39 14.21 15.09
C LEU A 143 -5.97 14.72 16.41
N ARG A 144 -5.51 14.20 17.55
CA ARG A 144 -6.08 14.45 18.90
C ARG A 144 -7.56 14.07 19.01
N ALA A 145 -8.05 13.23 18.10
CA ALA A 145 -9.44 12.81 18.08
C ALA A 145 -9.73 11.74 19.16
N PRO A 146 -10.87 11.81 19.85
CA PRO A 146 -11.23 10.83 20.87
C PRO A 146 -11.59 9.48 20.25
N PHE A 147 -11.12 8.39 20.86
CA PHE A 147 -11.42 7.02 20.44
C PHE A 147 -11.79 6.12 21.63
N SER A 148 -12.39 4.98 21.32
CA SER A 148 -12.64 3.89 22.26
C SER A 148 -12.36 2.57 21.55
N SER A 149 -12.20 1.48 22.30
CA SER A 149 -12.01 0.14 21.73
C SER A 149 -13.11 -0.20 20.71
N GLY A 150 -14.38 0.07 21.05
CA GLY A 150 -15.51 -0.16 20.15
C GLY A 150 -15.43 0.68 18.86
N LYS A 151 -15.08 1.97 18.96
CA LYS A 151 -14.93 2.83 17.77
C LYS A 151 -13.82 2.34 16.84
N ILE A 152 -12.67 1.96 17.40
CA ILE A 152 -11.55 1.43 16.62
C ILE A 152 -11.93 0.11 15.97
N ALA A 153 -12.54 -0.81 16.71
CA ALA A 153 -13.03 -2.08 16.16
C ALA A 153 -14.00 -1.86 15.00
N SER A 154 -14.98 -0.95 15.15
CA SER A 154 -15.92 -0.64 14.06
C SER A 154 -15.22 -0.07 12.82
N VAL A 155 -14.21 0.79 12.97
CA VAL A 155 -13.44 1.31 11.83
C VAL A 155 -12.63 0.22 11.16
N VAL A 156 -11.97 -0.65 11.91
CA VAL A 156 -11.18 -1.76 11.37
C VAL A 156 -12.07 -2.77 10.63
N GLU A 157 -13.20 -3.16 11.21
CA GLU A 157 -14.14 -4.07 10.55
C GLU A 157 -14.74 -3.44 9.29
N THR A 158 -15.04 -2.14 9.31
CA THR A 158 -15.51 -1.42 8.10
C THR A 158 -14.42 -1.35 7.04
N LEU A 159 -13.15 -1.12 7.44
CA LEU A 159 -12.01 -1.08 6.51
C LEU A 159 -11.81 -2.40 5.77
N LYS A 160 -11.97 -3.55 6.45
CA LYS A 160 -11.86 -4.88 5.83
C LYS A 160 -12.84 -5.10 4.67
N LEU A 161 -13.98 -4.40 4.67
CA LEU A 161 -14.96 -4.47 3.58
C LEU A 161 -14.55 -3.71 2.33
N ILE A 162 -13.52 -2.86 2.42
CA ILE A 162 -13.15 -1.92 1.35
C ILE A 162 -11.79 -2.24 0.75
N ILE A 163 -10.85 -2.74 1.56
CA ILE A 163 -9.52 -3.12 1.09
C ILE A 163 -9.57 -4.39 0.23
N PRO A 164 -8.65 -4.56 -0.75
CA PRO A 164 -8.66 -5.70 -1.64
C PRO A 164 -8.42 -7.03 -0.89
N GLN A 165 -8.94 -8.12 -1.46
CA GLN A 165 -8.62 -9.47 -1.01
C GLN A 165 -7.31 -9.93 -1.67
N GLN A 166 -6.47 -10.65 -0.91
CA GLN A 166 -5.35 -11.37 -1.48
C GLN A 166 -5.91 -12.59 -2.23
N ASP A 167 -5.72 -12.63 -3.56
CA ASP A 167 -6.03 -13.82 -4.33
C ASP A 167 -5.17 -15.00 -3.82
N ALA A 168 -5.77 -16.19 -3.79
CA ALA A 168 -5.16 -17.42 -3.33
C ALA A 168 -4.08 -17.95 -4.29
#